data_AF-A0A4Z0LXS0-F1
#
_entry.id   AF-A0A4Z0LXS0-F1
#
_cell.length_a   1.000
_cell.length_b   1.000
_cell.length_c   1.000
_cell.angle_alpha   90.00
_cell.angle_beta   90.00
_cell.angle_gamma   90.00
#
_symmetry.space_group_name_H-M   'P 1'
#
loop_
_entity.id
_entity.type
_entity.pdbx_description
1 polymer ?
#
loop_
_entity_poly.entity_id
_entity_poly.type
_entity_poly.pdbx_seq_one_letter_code
_entity_poly.pdbx_strand_id
1 'polypeptide(L)'
;MTSIRVHRQDKELTGKALSANTLASFLAAQQVRSVADLATGRAMSTSLLHFLNRRKALEYWQSNGWLRREPSGTYLTEAGLDEVELRESGQAVNANGRRKSGNIDPMQVAAALRFIETGQLDETEAEVSVLLETFVYRIWV
;
A
#
# COMPACT_ATOMS: atom_id res chain seq x y z
N MET A 1 -8.99 10.26 -21.06
CA MET A 1 -9.01 9.23 -19.99
C MET A 1 -7.70 8.48 -20.04
N THR A 2 -6.88 8.62 -19.02
CA THR A 2 -5.59 7.93 -18.93
C THR A 2 -5.83 6.58 -18.30
N SER A 3 -5.51 5.51 -19.01
CA SER A 3 -5.61 4.16 -18.46
C SER A 3 -4.27 3.78 -17.84
N ILE A 4 -4.29 3.36 -16.57
CA ILE A 4 -3.12 2.80 -15.91
C ILE A 4 -3.22 1.28 -15.88
N ARG A 5 -2.08 0.60 -16.08
CA ARG A 5 -1.95 -0.83 -15.86
C ARG A 5 -1.37 -1.01 -14.47
N VAL A 6 -2.01 -1.87 -13.68
CA VAL A 6 -1.54 -2.19 -12.33
C VAL A 6 -1.55 -3.70 -12.11
N HIS A 7 -0.65 -4.13 -11.24
CA HIS A 7 -0.41 -5.52 -10.91
C HIS A 7 -0.64 -5.74 -9.43
N ARG A 8 -1.12 -6.94 -9.07
CA ARG A 8 -1.38 -7.34 -7.70
C ARG A 8 -0.81 -8.73 -7.50
N GLN A 9 -0.16 -8.96 -6.37
CA GLN A 9 0.32 -10.29 -6.02
C GLN A 9 -0.88 -11.22 -5.74
N ASP A 10 -0.79 -12.44 -6.27
CA ASP A 10 -1.84 -13.44 -6.09
C ASP A 10 -1.83 -14.02 -4.67
N LYS A 11 -0.63 -14.28 -4.15
CA LYS A 11 -0.43 -14.81 -2.80
C LYS A 11 -0.94 -13.85 -1.73
N GLU A 12 -1.44 -14.42 -0.64
CA GLU A 12 -1.77 -13.67 0.57
C GLU A 12 -0.51 -13.06 1.19
N LEU A 13 -0.42 -11.73 1.12
CA LEU A 13 0.61 -10.98 1.81
C LEU A 13 0.33 -10.92 3.31
N THR A 14 1.38 -11.05 4.11
CA THR A 14 1.34 -10.94 5.58
C THR A 14 2.51 -10.11 6.10
N GLY A 15 2.42 -9.69 7.36
CA GLY A 15 3.50 -8.97 8.05
C GLY A 15 4.00 -7.73 7.29
N LYS A 16 5.32 -7.63 7.14
CA LYS A 16 5.98 -6.51 6.45
C LYS A 16 5.57 -6.38 4.98
N ALA A 17 5.45 -7.49 4.26
CA ALA A 17 5.07 -7.46 2.84
C ALA A 17 3.65 -6.89 2.65
N LEU A 18 2.72 -7.25 3.53
CA LEU A 18 1.38 -6.65 3.53
C LEU A 18 1.43 -5.14 3.82
N SER A 19 2.23 -4.74 4.81
CA SER A 19 2.40 -3.32 5.16
C SER A 19 2.98 -2.52 3.98
N ALA A 20 4.04 -3.04 3.34
CA ALA A 20 4.67 -2.43 2.18
C ALA A 20 3.71 -2.31 1.00
N ASN A 21 2.97 -3.38 0.67
CA ASN A 21 1.95 -3.32 -0.38
C ASN A 21 0.84 -2.32 -0.07
N THR A 22 0.42 -2.22 1.20
CA THR A 22 -0.63 -1.27 1.59
C THR A 22 -0.16 0.17 1.39
N LEU A 23 1.05 0.51 1.86
CA LEU A 23 1.63 1.84 1.67
C LEU A 23 1.84 2.14 0.18
N ALA A 24 2.41 1.21 -0.58
CA ALA A 24 2.57 1.34 -2.03
C ALA A 24 1.25 1.51 -2.77
N SER A 25 0.16 0.89 -2.28
CA SER A 25 -1.18 1.09 -2.84
C SER A 25 -1.69 2.52 -2.63
N PHE A 26 -1.37 3.15 -1.50
CA PHE A 26 -1.71 4.56 -1.27
C PHE A 26 -0.93 5.47 -2.21
N LEU A 27 0.37 5.21 -2.41
CA LEU A 27 1.21 5.93 -3.37
C LEU A 27 0.62 5.84 -4.79
N ALA A 28 0.31 4.61 -5.25
CA ALA A 28 -0.30 4.38 -6.55
C ALA A 28 -1.67 5.06 -6.68
N ALA A 29 -2.50 5.03 -5.63
CA ALA A 29 -3.84 5.61 -5.65
C ALA A 29 -3.86 7.14 -5.58
N GLN A 30 -2.82 7.78 -5.04
CA GLN A 30 -2.61 9.23 -5.07
C GLN A 30 -1.69 9.69 -6.22
N GLN A 31 -1.19 8.74 -7.03
CA GLN A 31 -0.25 8.97 -8.13
C GLN A 31 1.03 9.69 -7.69
N VAL A 32 1.60 9.25 -6.57
CA VAL A 32 2.87 9.75 -6.01
C VAL A 32 3.88 8.61 -5.89
N ARG A 33 5.16 8.95 -5.67
CA ARG A 33 6.26 7.97 -5.67
C ARG A 33 6.93 7.76 -4.32
N SER A 34 6.69 8.64 -3.35
CA SER A 34 7.26 8.53 -2.01
C SER A 34 6.21 8.84 -0.95
N VAL A 35 6.40 8.30 0.26
CA VAL A 35 5.52 8.58 1.41
C VAL A 35 5.45 10.07 1.73
N ALA A 36 6.57 10.80 1.59
CA ALA A 36 6.63 12.24 1.82
C ALA A 36 5.72 13.06 0.88
N ASP A 37 5.31 12.48 -0.26
CA ASP A 37 4.42 13.13 -1.22
C ASP A 37 2.92 12.83 -0.97
N LEU A 38 2.60 11.96 -0.01
CA LEU A 38 1.21 11.65 0.35
C LEU A 38 0.55 12.84 1.03
N ALA A 39 -0.74 13.03 0.78
CA ALA A 39 -1.52 14.12 1.36
C ALA A 39 -2.89 13.66 1.86
N THR A 40 -3.34 14.19 2.99
CA THR A 40 -4.65 13.86 3.60
C THR A 40 -5.84 14.36 2.78
N GLY A 41 -5.68 15.48 2.06
CA GLY A 41 -6.73 16.09 1.23
C GLY A 41 -6.84 15.52 -0.19
N ARG A 42 -5.96 14.59 -0.61
CA ARG A 42 -5.97 14.03 -1.96
C ARG A 42 -6.78 12.74 -2.00
N ALA A 43 -7.80 12.72 -2.86
CA ALA A 43 -8.63 11.55 -3.08
C ALA A 43 -7.80 10.41 -3.67
N MET A 44 -7.94 9.23 -3.08
CA MET A 44 -7.46 7.96 -3.61
C MET A 44 -8.59 7.23 -4.33
N SER A 45 -8.24 6.63 -5.47
CA SER A 45 -9.17 5.77 -6.21
C SER A 45 -9.59 4.57 -5.37
N THR A 46 -10.86 4.58 -4.93
CA THR A 46 -11.44 3.52 -4.11
C THR A 46 -11.40 2.17 -4.81
N SER A 47 -11.68 2.14 -6.12
CA SER A 47 -11.62 0.91 -6.93
C SER A 47 -10.21 0.34 -6.99
N LEU A 48 -9.20 1.20 -7.18
CA LEU A 48 -7.80 0.79 -7.20
C LEU A 48 -7.35 0.24 -5.84
N LEU A 49 -7.70 0.92 -4.74
CA LEU A 49 -7.36 0.44 -3.40
C LEU A 49 -7.95 -0.94 -3.11
N HIS A 50 -9.23 -1.17 -3.47
CA HIS A 50 -9.89 -2.46 -3.30
C HIS A 50 -9.33 -3.56 -4.22
N PHE A 51 -8.78 -3.19 -5.37
CA PHE A 51 -8.09 -4.13 -6.23
C PHE A 51 -6.74 -4.54 -5.63
N LEU A 52 -5.91 -3.57 -5.23
CA LEU A 52 -4.56 -3.79 -4.73
C LEU A 52 -4.51 -4.37 -3.31
N ASN A 53 -5.56 -4.15 -2.51
CA ASN A 53 -5.63 -4.60 -1.13
C ASN A 53 -6.81 -5.53 -0.89
N ARG A 54 -6.60 -6.51 -0.02
CA ARG A 54 -7.71 -7.30 0.51
C ARG A 54 -8.59 -6.42 1.38
N ARG A 55 -9.90 -6.67 1.33
CA ARG A 55 -10.91 -5.91 2.08
C ARG A 55 -10.57 -5.73 3.56
N LYS A 56 -10.11 -6.79 4.24
CA LYS A 56 -9.73 -6.76 5.67
C LYS A 56 -8.61 -5.77 5.97
N ALA A 57 -7.65 -5.58 5.05
CA ALA A 57 -6.58 -4.61 5.25
C ALA A 57 -7.15 -3.18 5.25
N LEU A 58 -7.99 -2.84 4.27
CA LEU A 58 -8.63 -1.52 4.23
C LEU A 58 -9.59 -1.29 5.40
N GLU A 59 -10.38 -2.31 5.79
CA GLU A 59 -11.25 -2.25 6.96
C GLU A 59 -10.46 -2.01 8.26
N TYR A 60 -9.27 -2.61 8.39
CA TYR A 60 -8.37 -2.35 9.53
C TYR A 60 -7.89 -0.89 9.55
N TRP A 61 -7.50 -0.31 8.41
CA TRP A 61 -7.10 1.09 8.35
C TRP A 61 -8.27 2.05 8.66
N GLN A 62 -9.48 1.71 8.19
CA GLN A 62 -10.69 2.48 8.49
C GLN A 62 -11.08 2.39 9.97
N SER A 63 -11.01 1.20 10.59
CA SER A 63 -11.39 1.01 11.99
C SER A 63 -10.44 1.71 12.97
N ASN A 64 -9.19 1.94 12.57
CA ASN A 64 -8.24 2.76 13.33
C ASN A 64 -8.37 4.26 13.06
N GLY A 65 -9.31 4.69 12.20
CA GLY A 65 -9.50 6.09 11.85
C GLY A 65 -8.41 6.69 10.95
N TRP A 66 -7.55 5.86 10.35
CA TRP A 66 -6.46 6.28 9.47
C TRP A 66 -6.90 6.50 8.03
N LEU A 67 -8.01 5.88 7.65
CA LEU A 67 -8.58 5.96 6.31
C LEU A 67 -10.05 6.35 6.42
N ARG A 68 -10.47 7.36 5.66
CA ARG A 68 -11.86 7.79 5.58
C ARG A 68 -12.40 7.52 4.18
N ARG A 69 -13.61 6.98 4.12
CA ARG A 69 -14.33 6.79 2.85
C ARG A 69 -15.45 7.82 2.76
N GLU A 70 -15.51 8.50 1.63
CA GLU A 70 -16.54 9.47 1.28
C GLU A 70 -17.13 9.11 -0.11
N PRO A 71 -18.27 9.69 -0.49
CA PRO A 71 -18.83 9.49 -1.84
C PRO A 71 -17.87 9.88 -2.96
N SER A 72 -17.02 10.89 -2.71
CA SER A 72 -16.03 11.42 -3.67
C SER A 72 -14.76 10.57 -3.79
N GLY A 73 -14.49 9.67 -2.85
CA GLY A 73 -13.26 8.89 -2.84
C GLY A 73 -12.86 8.37 -1.47
N THR A 74 -11.66 7.80 -1.39
CA THR A 74 -11.06 7.37 -0.13
C THR A 74 -9.90 8.31 0.20
N TYR A 75 -9.71 8.68 1.47
CA TYR A 75 -8.74 9.69 1.90
C TYR A 75 -7.94 9.17 3.09
N LEU A 76 -6.65 9.53 3.16
CA LEU A 76 -5.88 9.40 4.39
C LEU A 76 -6.33 10.50 5.35
N THR A 77 -6.51 10.16 6.62
CA THR A 77 -6.64 11.18 7.68
C THR A 77 -5.25 11.65 8.10
N GLU A 78 -5.15 12.73 8.88
CA GLU A 78 -3.86 13.16 9.48
C GLU A 78 -3.21 12.02 10.26
N ALA A 79 -3.98 11.37 11.15
CA ALA A 79 -3.50 10.20 11.88
C ALA A 79 -3.08 9.04 10.97
N GLY A 80 -3.69 8.90 9.79
CA GLY A 80 -3.30 7.90 8.81
C GLY A 80 -2.01 8.23 8.08
N LEU A 81 -1.77 9.50 7.78
CA LEU A 81 -0.50 9.96 7.23
C LEU A 81 0.63 9.76 8.23
N ASP A 82 0.42 10.16 9.50
CA ASP A 82 1.37 9.92 10.59
C ASP A 82 1.71 8.43 10.73
N GLU A 83 0.70 7.55 10.68
CA GLU A 83 0.91 6.10 10.78
C GLU A 83 1.71 5.56 9.58
N VAL A 84 1.50 6.09 8.37
CA VAL A 84 2.29 5.73 7.19
C VAL A 84 3.76 6.13 7.37
N GLU A 85 4.02 7.37 7.77
CA GLU A 85 5.38 7.89 8.01
C GLU A 85 6.09 7.12 9.13
N LEU A 86 5.38 6.83 10.23
CA LEU A 86 5.92 6.05 11.34
C LEU A 86 6.25 4.60 10.92
N ARG A 87 5.45 3.98 10.05
CA ARG A 87 5.74 2.62 9.57
C ARG A 87 6.95 2.57 8.66
N GLU A 88 7.07 3.53 7.73
CA GLU A 88 8.17 3.61 6.77
C GLU A 88 9.49 4.00 7.45
N SER A 89 9.46 4.88 8.45
CA SER A 89 10.63 5.20 9.30
C SER A 89 10.97 4.09 10.30
N GLY A 90 10.12 3.07 10.41
CA GLY A 90 10.26 1.98 11.35
C GLY A 90 10.03 2.36 12.83
N GLN A 91 9.37 3.49 13.07
CA GLN A 91 9.08 4.06 14.39
C GLN A 91 7.67 3.76 14.92
N ALA A 92 6.77 3.18 14.13
CA ALA A 92 5.42 2.91 14.61
C ALA A 92 5.43 1.93 15.78
N VAL A 93 4.70 2.27 16.84
CA VAL A 93 4.53 1.47 18.06
C VAL A 93 3.07 1.17 18.30
N ASN A 94 2.78 0.01 18.88
CA ASN A 94 1.43 -0.33 19.33
C ASN A 94 1.11 0.35 20.68
N ALA A 95 -0.09 0.11 21.21
CA ALA A 95 -0.54 0.69 22.48
C ALA A 95 0.32 0.32 23.70
N ASN A 96 1.16 -0.73 23.63
CA ASN A 96 2.07 -1.12 24.70
C ASN A 96 3.52 -0.64 24.48
N GLY A 97 3.74 0.27 23.53
CA GLY A 97 5.04 0.87 23.23
C GLY A 97 6.00 -0.07 22.48
N ARG A 98 5.56 -1.25 22.06
CA ARG A 98 6.39 -2.15 21.23
C ARG A 98 6.30 -1.76 19.77
N ARG A 99 7.43 -1.89 19.06
CA ARG A 99 7.49 -1.68 17.60
C ARG A 99 6.47 -2.57 16.89
N LYS A 100 5.72 -1.99 15.95
CA LYS A 100 4.76 -2.75 15.14
C LYS A 100 5.51 -3.69 14.20
N SER A 101 4.99 -4.90 14.02
CA SER A 101 5.51 -5.86 13.03
C SER A 101 5.36 -5.38 11.58
N GLY A 102 4.48 -4.40 11.35
CA GLY A 102 4.27 -3.72 10.07
C GLY A 102 5.25 -2.57 9.80
N ASN A 103 6.27 -2.37 10.64
CA ASN A 103 7.35 -1.44 10.34
C ASN A 103 8.20 -2.00 9.20
N ILE A 104 8.47 -1.16 8.21
CA ILE A 104 9.08 -1.53 6.93
C ILE A 104 10.15 -0.51 6.57
N ASP A 105 11.05 -0.90 5.66
CA ASP A 105 12.05 -0.01 5.09
C ASP A 105 11.48 0.71 3.84
N PRO A 106 11.84 1.98 3.56
CA PRO A 106 11.44 2.68 2.33
C PRO A 106 11.69 1.88 1.05
N MET A 107 12.77 1.08 1.00
CA MET A 107 13.06 0.21 -0.15
C MET A 107 12.00 -0.86 -0.35
N GLN A 108 11.38 -1.37 0.72
CA GLN A 108 10.29 -2.36 0.60
C GLN A 108 9.03 -1.71 0.01
N VAL A 109 8.76 -0.45 0.35
CA VAL A 109 7.65 0.32 -0.25
C VAL A 109 7.93 0.58 -1.74
N ALA A 110 9.14 1.01 -2.07
CA ALA A 110 9.55 1.25 -3.45
C ALA A 110 9.49 -0.03 -4.31
N ALA A 111 9.94 -1.17 -3.77
CA ALA A 111 9.85 -2.46 -4.44
C ALA A 111 8.38 -2.89 -4.66
N ALA A 112 7.52 -2.73 -3.65
CA ALA A 112 6.10 -3.02 -3.77
C ALA A 112 5.41 -2.10 -4.80
N LEU A 113 5.75 -0.81 -4.83
CA LEU A 113 5.22 0.14 -5.82
C LEU A 113 5.67 -0.24 -7.23
N ARG A 114 6.96 -0.54 -7.42
CA ARG A 114 7.48 -1.01 -8.70
C ARG A 114 6.75 -2.27 -9.18
N PHE A 115 6.50 -3.22 -8.28
CA PHE A 115 5.72 -4.40 -8.61
C PHE A 115 4.30 -4.01 -9.06
N ILE A 116 3.61 -3.12 -8.33
CA ILE A 116 2.27 -2.64 -8.70
C ILE A 116 2.29 -2.00 -10.10
N GLU A 117 3.32 -1.23 -10.45
CA GLU A 117 3.41 -0.52 -11.72
C GLU A 117 3.83 -1.41 -12.90
N THR A 118 4.67 -2.42 -12.66
CA THR A 118 5.37 -3.15 -13.74
C THR A 118 5.10 -4.66 -13.76
N GLY A 119 4.63 -5.22 -12.65
CA GLY A 119 4.52 -6.65 -12.41
C GLY A 119 5.84 -7.36 -12.21
N GLN A 120 6.98 -6.65 -12.16
CA GLN A 120 8.30 -7.24 -11.95
C GLN A 120 8.65 -7.30 -10.46
N LEU A 121 9.11 -8.47 -10.00
CA LEU A 121 9.81 -8.64 -8.73
C LEU A 121 11.32 -8.61 -9.02
N ASP A 122 12.13 -7.91 -8.23
CA ASP A 122 13.57 -7.89 -8.46
C ASP A 122 14.19 -9.28 -8.20
N GLU A 123 15.06 -9.72 -9.11
CA GLU A 123 15.78 -11.00 -9.01
C GLU A 123 16.76 -11.05 -7.82
N THR A 124 17.04 -9.91 -7.17
CA THR A 124 17.79 -9.86 -5.90
C THR A 124 16.98 -10.36 -4.70
N GLU A 125 15.69 -10.64 -4.84
CA GLU A 125 14.86 -11.39 -3.88
C GLU A 125 14.52 -12.82 -4.36
N ALA A 126 15.17 -13.32 -5.42
CA ALA A 126 14.93 -14.66 -5.95
C ALA A 126 15.40 -15.81 -5.03
N GLU A 127 16.07 -15.53 -3.91
CA GLU A 127 16.29 -16.54 -2.86
C GLU A 127 15.06 -16.83 -1.98
N VAL A 128 13.90 -16.17 -2.21
CA VAL A 128 12.68 -16.42 -1.41
C VAL A 128 11.40 -16.68 -2.25
N SER A 129 11.50 -16.89 -3.56
CA SER A 129 10.30 -17.07 -4.40
C SER A 129 10.12 -18.50 -4.93
N VAL A 130 9.31 -19.28 -4.21
CA VAL A 130 8.53 -20.39 -4.79
C VAL A 130 7.44 -19.77 -5.68
N LEU A 131 7.58 -19.97 -7.00
CA LEU A 131 6.60 -20.00 -8.08
C LEU A 131 5.26 -19.26 -7.85
N LEU A 132 5.03 -18.13 -8.52
CA LEU A 132 3.69 -17.53 -8.64
C LEU A 132 3.39 -16.97 -10.04
N GLU A 133 2.18 -17.28 -10.51
CA GLU A 133 1.54 -16.74 -11.71
C GLU A 133 1.00 -15.32 -11.45
N THR A 134 1.09 -14.43 -12.45
CA THR A 134 0.69 -13.01 -12.35
C THR A 134 -0.56 -12.74 -13.19
N PHE A 135 -1.55 -12.04 -12.64
CA PHE A 135 -2.71 -11.54 -13.40
C PHE A 135 -2.57 -10.04 -13.72
N VAL A 136 -2.88 -9.66 -14.96
CA VAL A 136 -2.83 -8.28 -15.46
C VAL A 136 -4.25 -7.72 -15.58
N TYR A 137 -4.51 -6.57 -14.96
CA TYR A 137 -5.79 -5.86 -15.09
C TYR A 137 -5.60 -4.40 -15.55
N ARG A 138 -6.58 -3.91 -16.30
CA ARG A 138 -6.67 -2.51 -16.77
C ARG A 138 -7.73 -1.81 -15.93
N ILE A 139 -7.34 -0.85 -15.10
CA ILE A 139 -8.27 -0.10 -14.24
C ILE A 139 -8.47 1.31 -14.80
N TRP A 140 -9.72 1.75 -14.84
CA TRP A 140 -10.10 3.11 -15.20
C TRP A 140 -10.11 3.94 -13.91
N VAL A 141 -9.28 4.99 -13.88
CA VAL A 141 -9.15 5.93 -12.76
C VAL A 141 -9.76 7.26 -13.15
#